data_AF-A0A514WV20-F1
#
_entry.id   AF-A0A514WV20-F1
#
_cell.length_a   1.000
_cell.length_b   1.000
_cell.length_c   1.000
_cell.angle_alpha   90.00
_cell.angle_beta   90.00
_cell.angle_gamma   90.00
#
_symmetry.space_group_name_H-M   'P 1'
#
loop_
_entity.id
_entity.type
_entity.pdbx_description
1 polymer ?
#
loop_
_entity_poly.entity_id
_entity_poly.type
_entity_poly.pdbx_seq_one_letter_code
_entity_poly.pdbx_strand_id
1 'polypeptide(L)'
;MKALIVAASLLLSFSAFAGTSPKAGDKSAVVCATDDAQTCVQLQFLADVNSSSESSFIVNIATANNAEIYNLKVDLWMKMGSHGHGSAPVEIENTSANVAKITNAWFVMSGPWLIRVDFDLNGQHQHLEIPVYVAQ
;
A
#
# COMPACT_ATOMS: atom_id res chain seq x y z
N MET A 1 -39.10 -35.32 -13.19
CA MET A 1 -38.32 -34.07 -13.00
C MET A 1 -38.11 -33.88 -11.50
N LYS A 2 -36.91 -34.15 -10.99
CA LYS A 2 -36.54 -33.90 -9.59
C LYS A 2 -35.43 -32.86 -9.60
N ALA A 3 -35.75 -31.64 -9.18
CA ALA A 3 -34.77 -30.59 -8.97
C ALA A 3 -34.11 -30.82 -7.61
N LEU A 4 -32.80 -31.08 -7.61
CA LEU A 4 -31.97 -31.15 -6.43
C LEU A 4 -31.41 -29.75 -6.18
N ILE A 5 -31.90 -29.05 -5.15
CA ILE A 5 -31.37 -27.74 -4.75
C ILE A 5 -30.18 -28.01 -3.82
N VAL A 6 -28.96 -27.79 -4.33
CA VAL A 6 -27.74 -27.79 -3.51
C VAL A 6 -27.56 -26.37 -2.98
N ALA A 7 -27.88 -26.17 -1.69
CA ALA A 7 -27.59 -24.93 -0.99
C ALA A 7 -26.09 -24.92 -0.63
N ALA A 8 -25.29 -24.19 -1.41
CA ALA A 8 -23.90 -23.91 -1.09
C ALA A 8 -23.82 -22.78 -0.07
N SER A 9 -23.56 -23.11 1.19
CA SER A 9 -23.31 -22.13 2.26
C SER A 9 -21.96 -21.43 2.01
N LEU A 10 -22.03 -20.19 1.55
CA LEU A 10 -20.88 -19.31 1.37
C LEU A 10 -20.44 -18.77 2.75
N LEU A 11 -19.43 -19.40 3.36
CA LEU A 11 -18.79 -18.88 4.57
C LEU A 11 -17.89 -17.69 4.18
N LEU A 12 -18.40 -16.49 4.40
CA LEU A 12 -17.63 -15.24 4.36
C LEU A 12 -16.73 -15.17 5.59
N SER A 13 -15.49 -15.65 5.46
CA SER A 13 -14.45 -15.47 6.48
C SER A 13 -13.98 -14.01 6.46
N PHE A 14 -14.50 -13.19 7.37
CA PHE A 14 -13.93 -11.88 7.68
C PHE A 14 -12.66 -12.08 8.52
N SER A 15 -11.50 -12.12 7.88
CA SER A 15 -10.21 -12.09 8.56
C SER A 15 -10.03 -10.71 9.21
N ALA A 16 -10.16 -10.64 10.53
CA ALA A 16 -9.81 -9.44 11.30
C ALA A 16 -8.31 -9.15 11.13
N PHE A 17 -7.98 -7.89 10.83
CA PHE A 17 -6.60 -7.40 10.70
C PHE A 17 -5.88 -7.44 12.06
N ALA A 18 -5.38 -8.60 12.47
CA ALA A 18 -4.32 -8.70 13.46
C ALA A 18 -2.99 -8.37 12.77
N GLY A 19 -2.87 -7.15 12.24
CA GLY A 19 -1.65 -6.70 11.58
C GLY A 19 -0.57 -6.44 12.62
N THR A 20 0.59 -7.07 12.51
CA THR A 20 1.80 -6.60 13.20
C THR A 20 2.40 -5.45 12.41
N SER A 21 3.00 -4.48 13.09
CA SER A 21 3.68 -3.41 12.38
C SER A 21 4.94 -3.89 11.68
N PRO A 22 5.16 -3.49 10.42
CA PRO A 22 6.37 -3.83 9.70
C PRO A 22 7.62 -3.35 10.45
N LYS A 23 8.64 -4.21 10.41
CA LYS A 23 9.98 -3.94 10.92
C LYS A 23 10.93 -3.60 9.80
N ALA A 24 12.05 -2.95 10.14
CA ALA A 24 13.13 -2.74 9.20
C ALA A 24 13.55 -4.07 8.55
N GLY A 25 13.60 -4.11 7.22
CA GLY A 25 13.87 -5.31 6.42
C GLY A 25 12.64 -6.06 5.92
N ASP A 26 11.46 -5.81 6.49
CA ASP A 26 10.21 -6.44 6.03
C ASP A 26 9.81 -5.95 4.63
N LYS A 27 9.00 -6.77 3.96
CA LYS A 27 8.33 -6.40 2.70
C LYS A 27 6.83 -6.42 2.88
N SER A 28 6.13 -5.49 2.23
CA SER A 28 4.67 -5.55 2.14
C SER A 28 4.23 -6.71 1.26
N ALA A 29 2.93 -7.05 1.34
CA ALA A 29 2.28 -7.77 0.25
C ALA A 29 2.42 -6.98 -1.06
N VAL A 30 2.42 -7.71 -2.17
CA VAL A 30 2.36 -7.12 -3.52
C VAL A 30 0.91 -6.74 -3.78
N VAL A 31 0.65 -5.49 -4.14
CA VAL A 31 -0.67 -4.98 -4.51
C VAL A 31 -0.64 -4.60 -5.97
N CYS A 32 -1.58 -5.12 -6.78
CA CYS A 32 -1.64 -4.85 -8.21
C CYS A 32 -2.86 -4.02 -8.57
N ALA A 33 -2.75 -3.26 -9.66
CA ALA A 33 -3.86 -2.50 -10.21
C ALA A 33 -4.97 -3.46 -10.65
N THR A 34 -6.23 -3.06 -10.45
CA THR A 34 -7.39 -3.93 -10.71
C THR A 34 -7.64 -4.14 -12.20
N ASP A 35 -7.25 -3.16 -13.01
CA ASP A 35 -7.39 -3.12 -14.47
C ASP A 35 -6.12 -3.56 -15.21
N ASP A 36 -4.97 -3.63 -14.51
CA ASP A 36 -3.72 -4.15 -15.04
C ASP A 36 -2.94 -4.98 -13.99
N ALA A 37 -3.06 -6.30 -14.09
CA ALA A 37 -2.37 -7.23 -13.20
C ALA A 37 -0.82 -7.25 -13.38
N GLN A 38 -0.28 -6.59 -14.40
CA GLN A 38 1.17 -6.43 -14.58
C GLN A 38 1.72 -5.16 -13.92
N THR A 39 0.84 -4.25 -13.46
CA THR A 39 1.20 -3.06 -12.71
C THR A 39 1.00 -3.30 -11.23
N CYS A 40 2.10 -3.49 -10.49
CA CYS A 40 2.07 -3.84 -9.08
C CYS A 40 3.06 -3.03 -8.25
N VAL A 41 2.73 -2.81 -6.97
CA VAL A 41 3.55 -2.11 -5.99
C VAL A 41 3.91 -3.05 -4.85
N GLN A 42 5.18 -3.02 -4.45
CA GLN A 42 5.66 -3.63 -3.21
C GLN A 42 6.56 -2.65 -2.45
N LEU A 43 6.38 -2.58 -1.14
CA LEU A 43 7.21 -1.81 -0.24
C LEU A 43 8.29 -2.69 0.38
N GLN A 44 9.48 -2.12 0.56
CA GLN A 44 10.53 -2.67 1.42
C GLN A 44 10.83 -1.66 2.53
N PHE A 45 10.56 -2.04 3.77
CA PHE A 45 10.73 -1.14 4.92
C PHE A 45 12.20 -1.02 5.30
N LEU A 46 12.69 0.22 5.40
CA LEU A 46 14.06 0.53 5.79
C LEU A 46 14.16 0.86 7.30
N ALA A 47 13.05 1.29 7.89
CA ALA A 47 12.90 1.52 9.32
C ALA A 47 11.61 0.88 9.82
N ASP A 48 11.52 0.69 11.14
CA ASP A 48 10.32 0.20 11.80
C ASP A 48 9.15 1.17 11.59
N VAL A 49 7.96 0.61 11.33
CA VAL A 49 6.71 1.37 11.29
C VAL A 49 6.13 1.43 12.71
N ASN A 50 6.04 2.62 13.28
CA ASN A 50 5.37 2.88 14.56
C ASN A 50 4.91 4.34 14.63
N SER A 51 4.28 4.73 15.74
CA SER A 51 3.69 6.06 15.88
C SER A 51 4.59 7.13 16.50
N SER A 52 5.80 6.73 16.91
CA SER A 52 6.70 7.56 17.72
C SER A 52 8.00 7.95 17.01
N SER A 53 8.34 7.32 15.89
CA SER A 53 9.53 7.61 15.11
C SER A 53 9.24 7.78 13.62
N GLU A 54 10.14 8.46 12.93
CA GLU A 54 10.17 8.48 11.47
C GLU A 54 10.33 7.05 10.93
N SER A 55 9.54 6.72 9.91
CA SER A 55 9.71 5.53 9.10
C SER A 55 10.31 5.88 7.74
N SER A 56 10.88 4.89 7.07
CA SER A 56 11.31 5.01 5.68
C SER A 56 11.15 3.68 4.97
N PHE A 57 10.94 3.72 3.66
CA PHE A 57 10.73 2.52 2.84
C PHE A 57 11.07 2.78 1.37
N ILE A 58 11.35 1.72 0.63
CA ILE A 58 11.50 1.74 -0.82
C ILE A 58 10.17 1.31 -1.44
N VAL A 59 9.67 2.10 -2.38
CA VAL A 59 8.55 1.75 -3.26
C VAL A 59 9.15 1.13 -4.52
N ASN A 60 8.79 -0.13 -4.81
CA ASN A 60 9.12 -0.80 -6.07
C ASN A 60 7.85 -0.97 -6.89
N ILE A 61 7.86 -0.47 -8.12
CA ILE A 61 6.72 -0.52 -9.04
C ILE A 61 7.09 -1.45 -10.20
N ALA A 62 6.47 -2.62 -10.24
CA ALA A 62 6.55 -3.53 -11.38
C ALA A 62 5.55 -3.06 -12.44
N THR A 63 5.98 -2.99 -13.69
CA THR A 63 5.14 -2.63 -14.85
C THR A 63 5.41 -3.60 -16.00
N ALA A 64 4.45 -3.74 -16.91
CA ALA A 64 4.64 -4.51 -18.13
C ALA A 64 5.84 -3.97 -18.93
N ASN A 65 6.76 -4.86 -19.32
CA ASN A 65 7.96 -4.54 -20.09
C ASN A 65 8.87 -3.45 -19.46
N ASN A 66 8.80 -3.23 -18.14
CA ASN A 66 9.51 -2.15 -17.45
C ASN A 66 9.20 -0.75 -18.01
N ALA A 67 7.96 -0.52 -18.44
CA ALA A 67 7.50 0.82 -18.80
C ALA A 67 7.73 1.80 -17.64
N GLU A 68 8.23 2.99 -17.97
CA GLU A 68 8.55 4.05 -17.01
C GLU A 68 7.27 4.72 -16.48
N ILE A 69 7.28 5.03 -15.19
CA ILE A 69 6.21 5.80 -14.53
C ILE A 69 6.58 7.28 -14.43
N TYR A 70 5.57 8.12 -14.27
CA TYR A 70 5.74 9.56 -14.07
C TYR A 70 4.90 10.05 -12.89
N ASN A 71 5.20 11.26 -12.41
CA ASN A 71 4.40 11.96 -11.38
C ASN A 71 4.15 11.14 -10.10
N LEU A 72 5.14 10.37 -9.65
CA LEU A 72 5.04 9.56 -8.44
C LEU A 72 4.71 10.45 -7.23
N LYS A 73 3.65 10.06 -6.52
CA LYS A 73 3.22 10.65 -5.26
C LYS A 73 2.96 9.52 -4.25
N VAL A 74 3.33 9.78 -3.00
CA VAL A 74 3.08 8.88 -1.89
C VAL A 74 2.43 9.64 -0.75
N ASP A 75 1.28 9.16 -0.27
CA ASP A 75 0.57 9.72 0.88
C ASP A 75 0.38 8.64 1.96
N LEU A 76 0.55 9.00 3.23
CA LEU A 76 0.14 8.15 4.35
C LEU A 76 -1.27 8.54 4.76
N TRP A 77 -2.20 7.59 4.77
CA TRP A 77 -3.60 7.85 5.01
C TRP A 77 -4.23 6.87 5.99
N MET A 78 -4.89 7.39 7.02
CA MET A 78 -5.69 6.60 7.94
C MET A 78 -7.18 6.83 7.66
N LYS A 79 -7.93 5.76 7.40
CA LYS A 79 -9.39 5.84 7.26
C LYS A 79 -10.06 5.81 8.63
N MET A 80 -10.85 6.83 8.94
CA MET A 80 -11.58 7.00 10.20
C MET A 80 -13.10 7.10 9.92
N GLY A 81 -13.72 5.97 9.61
CA GLY A 81 -15.16 5.94 9.27
C GLY A 81 -15.46 6.69 7.96
N SER A 82 -16.25 7.76 8.04
CA SER A 82 -16.59 8.63 6.91
C SER A 82 -15.52 9.67 6.56
N HIS A 83 -14.52 9.84 7.42
CA HIS A 83 -13.42 10.76 7.23
C HIS A 83 -12.09 10.01 7.17
N GLY A 84 -11.01 10.70 6.82
CA GLY A 84 -9.67 10.15 6.98
C GLY A 84 -8.69 11.23 7.38
N HIS A 85 -7.52 10.80 7.81
CA HIS A 85 -6.45 11.65 8.28
C HIS A 85 -5.19 11.33 7.48
N GLY A 86 -4.63 12.34 6.79
CA GLY A 86 -3.33 12.22 6.15
C GLY A 86 -2.20 12.56 7.11
N SER A 87 -0.98 12.12 6.83
CA SER A 87 0.21 12.65 7.51
C SER A 87 0.71 13.94 6.84
N ALA A 88 1.76 14.52 7.42
CA ALA A 88 2.60 15.48 6.69
C ALA A 88 3.15 14.84 5.39
N PRO A 89 3.48 15.64 4.37
CA PRO A 89 4.08 15.14 3.13
C PRO A 89 5.37 14.36 3.39
N VAL A 90 5.53 13.25 2.69
CA VAL A 90 6.77 12.49 2.66
C VAL A 90 7.76 13.12 1.69
N GLU A 91 9.04 12.77 1.84
CA GLU A 91 10.07 13.08 0.87
C GLU A 91 10.27 11.89 -0.08
N ILE A 92 10.47 12.18 -1.36
CA ILE A 92 10.60 11.17 -2.42
C ILE A 92 11.94 11.37 -3.12
N GLU A 93 12.83 10.37 -3.03
CA GLU A 93 14.09 10.31 -3.75
C GLU A 93 14.01 9.20 -4.80
N ASN A 94 13.91 9.56 -6.09
CA ASN A 94 13.87 8.59 -7.17
C ASN A 94 15.25 7.94 -7.34
N THR A 95 15.35 6.63 -7.10
CA THR A 95 16.61 5.88 -7.26
C THR A 95 16.74 5.27 -8.65
N SER A 96 15.62 5.00 -9.32
CA SER A 96 15.54 4.60 -10.74
C SER A 96 14.13 4.86 -11.30
N ALA A 97 13.87 4.54 -12.57
CA ALA A 97 12.59 4.79 -13.25
C ALA A 97 11.35 4.37 -12.44
N ASN A 98 11.38 3.19 -11.80
CA ASN A 98 10.23 2.62 -11.09
C ASN A 98 10.53 2.27 -9.62
N VAL A 99 11.58 2.88 -9.07
CA VAL A 99 12.00 2.67 -7.67
C VAL A 99 12.30 4.02 -7.03
N ALA A 100 11.65 4.27 -5.90
CA ALA A 100 11.87 5.48 -5.11
C ALA A 100 12.04 5.15 -3.64
N LYS A 101 12.93 5.88 -2.98
CA LYS A 101 13.09 5.86 -1.53
C LYS A 101 12.19 6.94 -0.93
N ILE A 102 11.41 6.56 0.05
CA ILE A 102 10.49 7.43 0.79
C ILE A 102 11.05 7.65 2.19
N THR A 103 11.21 8.92 2.55
CA THR A 103 11.66 9.39 3.88
C THR A 103 10.69 10.40 4.45
N ASN A 104 10.92 10.85 5.69
CA ASN A 104 10.02 11.73 6.42
C ASN A 104 8.59 11.16 6.55
N ALA A 105 8.46 9.83 6.63
CA ALA A 105 7.17 9.18 6.76
C ALA A 105 6.79 9.01 8.24
N TRP A 106 5.91 9.89 8.73
CA TRP A 106 5.44 9.92 10.12
C TRP A 106 3.99 9.45 10.24
N PHE A 107 3.80 8.29 10.86
CA PHE A 107 2.48 7.77 11.19
C PHE A 107 2.02 8.31 12.54
N VAL A 108 1.24 9.39 12.56
CA VAL A 108 1.01 10.17 13.79
C VAL A 108 0.12 9.50 14.86
N MET A 109 -0.38 8.29 14.61
CA MET A 109 -1.19 7.52 15.54
C MET A 109 -1.17 6.03 15.18
N SER A 110 -1.38 5.18 16.19
CA SER A 110 -1.49 3.73 15.99
C SER A 110 -2.82 3.34 15.34
N GLY A 111 -2.82 2.19 14.67
CA GLY A 111 -3.99 1.62 14.00
C GLY A 111 -3.73 1.26 12.53
N PRO A 112 -4.80 1.00 11.76
CA PRO A 112 -4.69 0.67 10.35
C PRO A 112 -4.45 1.92 9.50
N TRP A 113 -3.40 1.89 8.70
CA TRP A 113 -3.02 2.90 7.73
C TRP A 113 -2.98 2.32 6.32
N LEU A 114 -3.02 3.22 5.34
CA LEU A 114 -2.81 2.95 3.94
C LEU A 114 -1.61 3.80 3.50
N ILE A 115 -0.64 3.17 2.86
CA ILE A 115 0.36 3.88 2.07
C ILE A 115 -0.20 3.93 0.66
N ARG A 116 -0.59 5.12 0.23
CA ARG A 116 -1.16 5.38 -1.09
C ARG A 116 -0.04 5.71 -2.04
N VAL A 117 -0.02 5.02 -3.16
CA VAL A 117 0.98 5.20 -4.20
C VAL A 117 0.23 5.56 -5.47
N ASP A 118 0.44 6.79 -5.91
CA ASP A 118 -0.18 7.38 -7.09
C ASP A 118 0.91 7.67 -8.13
N PHE A 119 0.67 7.34 -9.38
CA PHE A 119 1.61 7.61 -10.49
C PHE A 119 0.89 7.54 -11.83
N ASP A 120 1.52 8.07 -12.87
CA ASP A 120 1.03 7.96 -14.24
C ASP A 120 1.84 6.92 -15.02
N LEU A 121 1.14 6.04 -15.74
CA LEU A 121 1.71 5.01 -16.59
C LEU A 121 0.94 4.96 -17.91
N ASN A 122 1.64 5.08 -19.04
CA ASN A 122 1.02 5.06 -20.39
C ASN A 122 -0.16 6.06 -20.55
N GLY A 123 -0.05 7.23 -19.89
CA GLY A 123 -1.09 8.25 -19.91
C GLY A 123 -2.34 7.93 -19.07
N GLN A 124 -2.32 6.88 -18.27
CA GLN A 124 -3.36 6.53 -17.30
C GLN A 124 -2.85 6.78 -15.89
N HIS A 125 -3.71 7.35 -15.05
CA HIS A 125 -3.43 7.54 -13.64
C HIS A 125 -3.68 6.24 -12.86
N GLN A 126 -2.71 5.83 -12.05
CA GLN A 126 -2.73 4.62 -11.24
C GLN A 126 -2.81 5.01 -9.76
N HIS A 127 -3.64 4.31 -9.00
CA HIS A 127 -3.80 4.48 -7.56
C HIS A 127 -3.81 3.12 -6.87
N LEU A 128 -2.80 2.86 -6.04
CA LEU A 128 -2.71 1.62 -5.27
C LEU A 128 -2.59 1.93 -3.78
N GLU A 129 -3.37 1.21 -2.96
CA GLU A 129 -3.35 1.34 -1.51
C GLU A 129 -2.72 0.10 -0.87
N ILE A 130 -1.60 0.28 -0.17
CA ILE A 130 -0.90 -0.78 0.55
C ILE A 130 -1.30 -0.70 2.03
N PRO A 131 -2.04 -1.68 2.57
CA PRO A 131 -2.43 -1.65 3.97
C PRO A 131 -1.23 -1.94 4.88
N VAL A 132 -1.09 -1.13 5.93
CA VAL A 132 -0.06 -1.26 6.96
C VAL A 132 -0.69 -1.05 8.32
N TYR A 133 -0.32 -1.89 9.30
CA TYR A 133 -0.70 -1.64 10.69
C TYR A 133 0.41 -0.87 11.40
N VAL A 134 0.04 0.15 12.15
CA VAL A 134 0.96 1.00 12.93
C VAL A 134 0.75 0.73 14.40
N ALA A 135 1.80 0.28 15.08
CA ALA A 135 1.86 0.07 16.51
C ALA A 135 2.27 1.38 17.19
N GLN A 136 2.09 1.42 18.51
CA GLN A 136 2.50 2.59 19.29
C GLN A 136 4.01 2.82 19.18
#